data_AF-A0A370TFY6-F1
#
_entry.id   AF-A0A370TFY6-F1
#
_cell.length_a   1.000
_cell.length_b   1.000
_cell.length_c   1.000
_cell.angle_alpha   90.00
_cell.angle_beta   90.00
_cell.angle_gamma   90.00
#
_symmetry.space_group_name_H-M   'P 1'
#
loop_
_entity.id
_entity.type
_entity.pdbx_description
1 polymer ?
#
loop_
_entity_poly.entity_id
_entity_poly.type
_entity_poly.pdbx_seq_one_letter_code
_entity_poly.pdbx_strand_id
1 'polypeptide(L)'
;MVSATAAFALRVSAGAVEGIRGKAIQDAFLGTIASSPGNLLLLLFFTQIITFLVQQIKKANNPFSSDSYSQCIPGTDPNAPTPTSPGGSSPSGGPGTTLQKGYYWIRAVADPNFHKYLQTKPQYVPGTAILDSYTSAGQFQIVDGQLEQLITDGLLYANVQPAPDASANKLSVTFNTTKNAYGTFAFSGDAVQWSHPDVKRQNLSAWLVCAAQTLWINLGAYGYMTPAGCADQTIDRYQTHE
;
A
#
# COMPACT_ATOMS: atom_id res chain seq x y z
N MET A 1 -3.61 43.47 -20.92
CA MET A 1 -2.14 43.35 -20.76
C MET A 1 -1.88 42.40 -19.60
N VAL A 2 -1.65 41.12 -19.91
CA VAL A 2 -1.28 40.10 -18.93
C VAL A 2 0.24 40.18 -18.77
N SER A 3 0.71 40.53 -17.58
CA SER A 3 2.13 40.77 -17.29
C SER A 3 2.93 39.47 -17.33
N ALA A 4 4.13 39.55 -17.91
CA ALA A 4 4.99 38.47 -18.37
C ALA A 4 5.72 37.67 -17.26
N THR A 5 5.08 37.43 -16.10
CA THR A 5 5.74 36.81 -14.93
C THR A 5 5.36 35.34 -14.70
N ALA A 6 4.38 34.79 -15.43
CA ALA A 6 3.94 33.40 -15.26
C ALA A 6 4.70 32.37 -16.12
N ALA A 7 5.66 32.79 -16.94
CA ALA A 7 6.29 31.91 -17.93
C ALA A 7 7.60 31.23 -17.47
N PHE A 8 8.11 31.51 -16.26
CA PHE A 8 9.40 30.96 -15.82
C PHE A 8 9.32 29.77 -14.86
N ALA A 9 8.12 29.41 -14.36
CA ALA A 9 7.98 28.31 -13.40
C ALA A 9 7.67 26.94 -14.04
N LEU A 10 7.55 26.87 -15.37
CA LEU A 10 7.18 25.63 -16.07
C LEU A 10 8.20 25.21 -17.14
N ARG A 11 9.50 25.30 -16.83
CA ARG A 11 10.56 24.59 -17.55
C ARG A 11 11.68 24.18 -16.58
N VAL A 12 11.39 23.19 -15.75
CA VAL A 12 12.42 22.25 -15.27
C VAL A 12 11.91 20.86 -15.59
N SER A 13 11.77 20.57 -16.89
CA SER A 13 11.68 19.20 -17.37
C SER A 13 13.09 18.71 -17.63
N ALA A 14 13.42 17.57 -17.01
CA ALA A 14 14.37 16.58 -17.49
C ALA A 14 15.75 17.10 -17.97
N GLY A 15 16.73 17.08 -17.07
CA GLY A 15 18.15 17.12 -17.47
C GLY A 15 19.01 18.04 -16.60
N ALA A 16 19.31 17.61 -15.38
CA ALA A 16 20.53 17.97 -14.62
C ALA A 16 20.41 17.39 -13.20
N VAL A 17 20.43 16.06 -13.08
CA VAL A 17 20.77 15.41 -11.82
C VAL A 17 22.27 15.14 -11.90
N GLU A 18 23.08 16.11 -11.50
CA GLU A 18 24.40 15.87 -10.92
C GLU A 18 24.94 17.17 -10.31
N GLY A 19 25.00 17.21 -8.98
CA GLY A 19 25.95 18.05 -8.27
C GLY A 19 25.58 19.50 -7.95
N ILE A 20 24.43 19.79 -7.33
CA ILE A 20 24.26 21.06 -6.58
C ILE A 20 23.62 20.77 -5.22
N ARG A 21 24.35 21.11 -4.14
CA ARG A 21 23.95 20.94 -2.74
C ARG A 21 22.64 21.71 -2.48
N GLY A 22 21.59 21.00 -2.09
CA GLY A 22 20.22 21.51 -1.90
C GLY A 22 20.04 22.70 -0.94
N LYS A 23 21.07 23.07 -0.17
CA LYS A 23 21.04 24.23 0.73
C LYS A 23 21.06 25.59 -0.02
N ALA A 24 21.75 25.67 -1.16
CA ALA A 24 21.91 26.94 -1.89
C ALA A 24 20.62 27.40 -2.60
N ILE A 25 19.80 26.45 -3.06
CA ILE A 25 18.51 26.72 -3.69
C ILE A 25 17.47 27.15 -2.63
N GLN A 26 17.57 26.57 -1.43
CA GLN A 26 16.72 26.91 -0.29
C GLN A 26 16.96 28.35 0.20
N ASP A 27 18.23 28.73 0.33
CA ASP A 27 18.63 30.07 0.81
C ASP A 27 18.31 31.17 -0.24
N ALA A 28 18.42 30.88 -1.54
CA ALA A 28 18.10 31.83 -2.61
C ALA A 28 16.59 32.09 -2.77
N PHE A 29 15.74 31.08 -2.52
CA PHE A 29 14.29 31.22 -2.70
C PHE A 29 13.60 31.87 -1.48
N LEU A 30 14.10 31.63 -0.26
CA LEU A 30 13.56 32.25 0.96
C LEU A 30 13.85 33.77 1.03
N GLY A 31 14.95 34.24 0.42
CA GLY A 31 15.30 35.67 0.41
C GLY A 31 14.35 36.55 -0.41
N THR A 32 13.64 36.00 -1.41
CA THR A 32 12.80 36.78 -2.32
C THR A 32 11.37 37.00 -1.80
N ILE A 33 10.87 36.16 -0.88
CA ILE A 33 9.46 36.18 -0.44
C ILE A 33 9.26 37.03 0.84
N ALA A 34 10.34 37.32 1.58
CA ALA A 34 10.30 38.04 2.85
C ALA A 34 10.06 39.56 2.73
N SER A 35 9.92 40.13 1.52
CA SER A 35 9.79 41.58 1.31
C SER A 35 8.40 42.07 0.89
N SER A 36 7.39 41.19 0.82
CA SER A 36 6.01 41.58 0.45
C SER A 36 5.04 41.42 1.63
N PRO A 37 4.60 42.52 2.26
CA PRO A 37 3.69 42.49 3.41
C PRO A 37 2.25 42.29 2.91
N GLY A 38 1.91 41.06 2.52
CA GLY A 38 0.55 40.78 2.06
C GLY A 38 0.17 39.33 1.78
N ASN A 39 1.05 38.34 2.01
CA ASN A 39 0.75 36.98 1.53
C ASN A 39 1.14 35.86 2.50
N LEU A 40 0.72 36.00 3.76
CA LEU A 40 0.87 34.97 4.79
C LEU A 40 0.22 33.64 4.38
N LEU A 41 -0.91 33.69 3.66
CA LEU A 41 -1.60 32.50 3.18
C LEU A 41 -0.80 31.78 2.08
N LEU A 42 -0.21 32.53 1.14
CA LEU A 42 0.67 31.97 0.12
C LEU A 42 1.95 31.38 0.74
N LEU A 43 2.49 32.03 1.78
CA LEU A 43 3.64 31.51 2.52
C LEU A 43 3.32 30.16 3.18
N LEU A 44 2.14 30.02 3.79
CA LEU A 44 1.67 28.76 4.37
C LEU A 44 1.51 27.66 3.32
N PHE A 45 0.90 27.97 2.16
CA PHE A 45 0.79 27.03 1.05
C PHE A 45 2.15 26.58 0.52
N PHE A 46 3.09 27.51 0.34
CA PHE A 46 4.45 27.18 -0.10
C PHE A 46 5.21 26.35 0.92
N THR A 47 5.05 26.63 2.22
CA THR A 47 5.68 25.85 3.27
C THR A 47 5.16 24.41 3.26
N GLN A 48 3.83 24.23 3.11
CA GLN A 48 3.20 22.91 2.99
C GLN A 48 3.72 22.13 1.77
N ILE A 49 3.86 22.78 0.61
CA ILE A 49 4.36 22.18 -0.63
C ILE A 49 5.83 21.78 -0.49
N ILE A 50 6.66 22.62 0.15
CA ILE A 50 8.07 22.30 0.41
C ILE A 50 8.19 21.12 1.38
N THR A 51 7.40 21.07 2.45
CA THR A 51 7.39 19.94 3.38
C THR A 51 6.97 18.65 2.69
N PHE A 52 5.96 18.70 1.81
CA PHE A 52 5.51 17.57 1.00
C PHE A 52 6.61 17.07 0.05
N LEU A 53 7.25 17.97 -0.70
CA LEU A 53 8.36 17.64 -1.59
C LEU A 53 9.54 17.04 -0.81
N VAL A 54 9.86 17.58 0.37
CA VAL A 54 10.90 17.04 1.24
C VAL A 54 10.55 15.64 1.75
N GLN A 55 9.28 15.36 2.08
CA GLN A 55 8.85 14.02 2.49
C GLN A 55 8.91 13.02 1.33
N GLN A 56 8.49 13.40 0.14
CA GLN A 56 8.59 12.53 -1.05
C GLN A 56 10.06 12.27 -1.43
N ILE A 57 10.93 13.28 -1.35
CA ILE A 57 12.37 13.13 -1.61
C ILE A 57 13.05 12.28 -0.53
N LYS A 58 12.68 12.42 0.75
CA LYS A 58 13.18 11.53 1.83
C LYS A 58 12.77 10.08 1.62
N LYS A 59 11.54 9.84 1.15
CA LYS A 59 11.03 8.49 0.83
C LYS A 59 11.72 7.89 -0.41
N ALA A 60 12.10 8.72 -1.39
CA ALA A 60 12.84 8.29 -2.57
C ALA A 60 14.35 8.06 -2.30
N ASN A 61 14.96 8.86 -1.41
CA ASN A 61 16.40 8.81 -1.13
C ASN A 61 16.80 7.95 0.07
N ASN A 62 15.84 7.35 0.79
CA ASN A 62 16.15 6.40 1.86
C ASN A 62 15.22 5.19 1.85
N PRO A 63 15.39 4.24 0.91
CA PRO A 63 14.59 3.02 0.88
C PRO A 63 14.94 2.02 2.00
N PHE A 64 15.98 2.26 2.82
CA PHE A 64 16.39 1.35 3.88
C PHE A 64 16.99 2.13 5.06
N SER A 65 16.21 2.31 6.14
CA SER A 65 16.79 2.58 7.46
C SER A 65 17.12 1.25 8.11
N SER A 66 18.36 0.81 7.97
CA SER A 66 18.87 -0.47 8.45
C SER A 66 19.30 -0.41 9.92
N ASP A 67 18.35 -0.34 10.84
CA ASP A 67 18.63 -0.49 12.29
C ASP A 67 18.11 -1.82 12.86
N SER A 68 17.77 -2.78 12.01
CA SER A 68 17.33 -4.12 12.46
C SER A 68 18.00 -5.27 11.72
N TYR A 69 19.09 -5.02 10.99
CA TYR A 69 19.91 -6.05 10.37
C TYR A 69 21.10 -6.41 11.26
N SER A 70 20.83 -6.82 12.51
CA SER A 70 21.79 -7.63 13.26
C SER A 70 21.40 -9.08 13.07
N GLN A 71 22.26 -9.76 12.33
CA GLN A 71 22.08 -11.07 11.77
C GLN A 71 21.99 -12.14 12.86
N CYS A 72 20.97 -12.99 12.81
CA CYS A 72 21.14 -14.37 13.23
C CYS A 72 22.01 -15.06 12.17
N ILE A 73 23.32 -15.01 12.36
CA ILE A 73 24.25 -15.93 11.69
C ILE A 73 24.06 -17.28 12.40
N PRO A 74 23.69 -18.38 11.72
CA PRO A 74 23.74 -19.69 12.34
C PRO A 74 25.21 -20.04 12.59
N GLY A 75 25.64 -19.93 13.84
CA GLY A 75 26.85 -20.61 14.29
C GLY A 75 26.62 -22.11 14.19
N THR A 76 27.46 -22.80 13.42
CA THR A 76 27.48 -24.26 13.34
C THR A 76 27.98 -24.81 14.67
N ASP A 77 27.08 -25.03 15.61
CA ASP A 77 27.32 -25.81 16.81
C ASP A 77 26.93 -27.28 16.51
N PRO A 78 27.86 -28.25 16.44
CA PRO A 78 27.56 -29.62 16.00
C PRO A 78 26.67 -30.42 16.97
N ASN A 79 26.19 -29.80 18.05
CA ASN A 79 25.46 -30.46 19.13
C ASN A 79 24.14 -29.76 19.53
N ALA A 80 23.63 -28.85 18.69
CA ALA A 80 22.33 -28.22 18.92
C ALA A 80 21.17 -29.16 18.51
N PRO A 81 20.18 -29.42 19.38
CA PRO A 81 19.02 -30.24 19.02
C PRO A 81 18.26 -29.59 17.85
N THR A 82 18.03 -30.36 16.79
CA THR A 82 17.23 -29.98 15.63
C THR A 82 15.87 -29.46 16.09
N PRO A 83 15.47 -28.22 15.76
CA PRO A 83 14.10 -27.79 16.01
C PRO A 83 13.21 -28.56 15.04
N THR A 84 12.51 -29.57 15.55
CA THR A 84 11.40 -30.20 14.83
C THR A 84 10.35 -29.13 14.61
N SER A 85 10.28 -28.61 13.38
CA SER A 85 9.18 -27.76 12.93
C SER A 85 7.88 -28.49 13.26
N PRO A 86 6.97 -27.95 14.10
CA PRO A 86 5.67 -28.54 14.30
C PRO A 86 4.99 -28.52 12.93
N GLY A 87 4.77 -29.70 12.35
CA GLY A 87 3.99 -29.85 11.13
C GLY A 87 2.67 -29.12 11.33
N GLY A 88 2.53 -27.97 10.66
CA GLY A 88 1.33 -27.16 10.73
C GLY A 88 0.19 -27.98 10.16
N SER A 89 -0.75 -28.36 11.02
CA SER A 89 -2.03 -28.89 10.60
C SER A 89 -2.58 -27.98 9.52
N SER A 90 -2.80 -28.51 8.32
CA SER A 90 -3.41 -27.74 7.23
C SER A 90 -4.72 -27.17 7.77
N PRO A 91 -4.91 -25.83 7.79
CA PRO A 91 -6.14 -25.27 8.32
C PRO A 91 -7.28 -25.79 7.45
N SER A 92 -8.27 -26.46 8.08
CA SER A 92 -9.35 -27.11 7.35
C SER A 92 -10.06 -26.11 6.44
N GLY A 93 -9.99 -26.32 5.12
CA GLY A 93 -10.70 -25.52 4.12
C GLY A 93 -9.82 -24.75 3.13
N GLY A 94 -8.49 -24.76 3.24
CA GLY A 94 -7.59 -24.08 2.30
C GLY A 94 -6.56 -24.96 1.58
N PRO A 95 -5.82 -24.38 0.63
CA PRO A 95 -4.84 -25.08 -0.21
C PRO A 95 -3.53 -25.49 0.49
N GLY A 96 -3.47 -25.36 1.83
CA GLY A 96 -2.26 -25.58 2.62
C GLY A 96 -1.26 -24.42 2.56
N THR A 97 -0.05 -24.68 3.04
CA THR A 97 1.03 -23.69 3.19
C THR A 97 1.96 -23.59 1.97
N THR A 98 1.87 -24.54 1.05
CA THR A 98 2.59 -24.51 -0.22
C THR A 98 1.82 -23.67 -1.24
N LEU A 99 2.50 -22.70 -1.85
CA LEU A 99 1.91 -21.85 -2.87
C LEU A 99 1.55 -22.66 -4.12
N GLN A 100 0.28 -22.60 -4.51
CA GLN A 100 -0.22 -23.27 -5.71
C GLN A 100 0.19 -22.49 -6.96
N LYS A 101 0.47 -23.22 -8.05
CA LYS A 101 0.88 -22.61 -9.32
C LYS A 101 -0.18 -21.61 -9.80
N GLY A 102 0.24 -20.39 -10.13
CA GLY A 102 -0.63 -19.32 -10.61
C GLY A 102 -1.26 -18.46 -9.51
N TYR A 103 -1.07 -18.82 -8.24
CA TYR A 103 -1.53 -18.06 -7.10
C TYR A 103 -0.37 -17.30 -6.44
N TYR A 104 -0.74 -16.32 -5.60
CA TYR A 104 0.17 -15.45 -4.88
C TYR A 104 -0.27 -15.29 -3.43
N TRP A 105 0.69 -15.12 -2.53
CA TRP A 105 0.42 -14.48 -1.26
C TRP A 105 0.23 -12.98 -1.52
N ILE A 106 -0.71 -12.32 -0.84
CA ILE A 106 -0.83 -10.86 -0.89
C ILE A 106 -0.52 -10.30 0.48
N ARG A 107 0.38 -9.32 0.57
CA ARG A 107 0.86 -8.76 1.85
C ARG A 107 0.98 -7.25 1.83
N ALA A 108 0.86 -6.62 2.99
CA ALA A 108 1.18 -5.21 3.16
C ALA A 108 2.70 -4.98 3.16
N VAL A 109 3.12 -3.87 2.54
CA VAL A 109 4.53 -3.50 2.36
C VAL A 109 4.93 -2.22 3.09
N ALA A 110 4.10 -1.73 4.02
CA ALA A 110 4.43 -0.59 4.87
C ALA A 110 4.00 -0.81 6.33
N ASP A 111 4.70 -0.17 7.26
CA ASP A 111 4.27 -0.10 8.66
C ASP A 111 2.88 0.57 8.79
N PRO A 112 2.09 0.21 9.81
CA PRO A 112 2.36 -0.75 10.88
C PRO A 112 2.00 -2.21 10.53
N ASN A 113 1.58 -2.48 9.28
CA ASN A 113 1.09 -3.80 8.86
C ASN A 113 2.10 -4.53 7.98
N PHE A 114 3.37 -4.14 8.04
CA PHE A 114 4.43 -4.72 7.22
C PHE A 114 4.46 -6.25 7.41
N HIS A 115 4.41 -7.00 6.31
CA HIS A 115 4.33 -8.46 6.31
C HIS A 115 3.10 -9.07 6.99
N LYS A 116 1.98 -8.33 7.04
CA LYS A 116 0.65 -8.91 7.27
C LYS A 116 0.02 -9.32 5.95
N TYR A 117 -0.64 -10.47 5.94
CA TYR A 117 -1.10 -11.17 4.75
C TYR A 117 -2.61 -11.21 4.65
N LEU A 118 -3.11 -11.01 3.43
CA LEU A 118 -4.53 -11.01 3.10
C LEU A 118 -5.14 -12.37 3.39
N GLN A 119 -6.28 -12.35 4.06
CA GLN A 119 -7.03 -13.55 4.45
C GLN A 119 -8.44 -13.18 4.90
N THR A 120 -9.21 -14.20 5.28
CA THR A 120 -10.50 -14.09 5.96
C THR A 120 -10.39 -14.63 7.38
N LYS A 121 -11.38 -14.30 8.24
CA LYS A 121 -11.48 -14.82 9.60
C LYS A 121 -12.95 -15.17 9.92
N PRO A 122 -13.30 -16.44 10.19
CA PRO A 122 -12.46 -17.64 10.17
C PRO A 122 -11.76 -17.88 8.83
N GLN A 123 -10.58 -18.53 8.87
CA GLN A 123 -9.76 -18.74 7.68
C GLN A 123 -10.53 -19.56 6.63
N TYR A 124 -10.43 -19.15 5.36
CA TYR A 124 -11.05 -19.81 4.21
C TYR A 124 -12.59 -19.85 4.21
N VAL A 125 -13.23 -19.04 5.06
CA VAL A 125 -14.68 -18.87 5.11
C VAL A 125 -15.04 -17.47 4.57
N PRO A 126 -16.20 -17.29 3.90
CA PRO A 126 -16.70 -15.97 3.54
C PRO A 126 -16.70 -15.00 4.72
N GLY A 127 -16.28 -13.76 4.48
CA GLY A 127 -16.20 -12.76 5.53
C GLY A 127 -15.40 -11.52 5.13
N THR A 128 -15.19 -10.63 6.09
CA THR A 128 -14.42 -9.41 5.87
C THR A 128 -12.98 -9.72 5.47
N ALA A 129 -12.46 -9.00 4.48
CA ALA A 129 -11.05 -9.05 4.13
C ALA A 129 -10.21 -8.45 5.27
N ILE A 130 -9.18 -9.17 5.72
CA ILE A 130 -8.27 -8.71 6.77
C ILE A 130 -6.82 -8.94 6.36
N LEU A 131 -5.88 -8.22 7.00
CA LEU A 131 -4.45 -8.55 6.96
C LEU A 131 -4.00 -9.11 8.32
N ASP A 132 -3.51 -10.34 8.37
CA ASP A 132 -3.05 -10.95 9.62
C ASP A 132 -1.77 -11.78 9.42
N SER A 133 -1.44 -12.67 10.36
CA SER A 133 -0.27 -13.54 10.32
C SER A 133 -0.10 -14.27 8.99
N TYR A 134 1.15 -14.46 8.57
CA TYR A 134 1.52 -15.25 7.38
C TYR A 134 1.09 -16.71 7.51
N THR A 135 0.98 -17.24 8.73
CA THR A 135 0.59 -18.64 9.02
C THR A 135 -0.83 -18.96 8.58
N SER A 136 -1.66 -17.95 8.36
CA SER A 136 -3.05 -18.08 7.95
C SER A 136 -3.37 -17.31 6.66
N ALA A 137 -2.33 -16.96 5.91
CA ALA A 137 -2.48 -16.24 4.64
C ALA A 137 -3.38 -17.02 3.66
N GLY A 138 -4.15 -16.28 2.86
CA GLY A 138 -4.85 -16.83 1.70
C GLY A 138 -3.96 -16.83 0.46
N GLN A 139 -4.23 -17.73 -0.48
CA GLN A 139 -3.58 -17.74 -1.79
C GLN A 139 -4.53 -17.13 -2.82
N PHE A 140 -4.05 -16.18 -3.61
CA PHE A 140 -4.90 -15.36 -4.47
C PHE A 140 -4.44 -15.29 -5.92
N GLN A 141 -5.37 -15.10 -6.82
CA GLN A 141 -5.12 -14.75 -8.22
C GLN A 141 -6.07 -13.62 -8.64
N ILE A 142 -5.80 -13.01 -9.79
CA ILE A 142 -6.75 -12.11 -10.44
C ILE A 142 -7.11 -12.67 -11.81
N VAL A 143 -8.39 -13.01 -12.02
CA VAL A 143 -8.93 -13.53 -13.28
C VAL A 143 -10.09 -12.63 -13.72
N ASP A 144 -10.05 -12.14 -14.96
CA ASP A 144 -11.09 -11.28 -15.54
C ASP A 144 -11.55 -10.14 -14.62
N GLY A 145 -10.57 -9.46 -14.03
CA GLY A 145 -10.78 -8.32 -13.14
C GLY A 145 -11.28 -8.67 -11.74
N GLN A 146 -11.29 -9.94 -11.36
CA GLN A 146 -11.75 -10.41 -10.06
C GLN A 146 -10.58 -10.89 -9.21
N LEU A 147 -10.47 -10.41 -7.98
CA LEU A 147 -9.56 -11.00 -7.00
C LEU A 147 -10.22 -12.24 -6.37
N GLU A 148 -9.55 -13.38 -6.48
CA GLU A 148 -10.07 -14.70 -6.11
C GLU A 148 -9.14 -15.34 -5.08
N GLN A 149 -9.72 -15.84 -3.98
CA GLN A 149 -9.02 -16.63 -2.97
C GLN A 149 -9.24 -18.12 -3.24
N LEU A 150 -8.17 -18.90 -3.29
CA LEU A 150 -8.24 -20.35 -3.35
C LEU A 150 -8.68 -20.95 -2.01
N ILE A 151 -9.67 -21.82 -2.07
CA ILE A 151 -10.12 -22.69 -0.97
C ILE A 151 -10.17 -24.15 -1.45
N THR A 152 -10.31 -25.12 -0.55
CA THR A 152 -10.23 -26.56 -0.89
C THR A 152 -11.18 -26.95 -2.03
N ASP A 153 -12.42 -26.46 -2.01
CA ASP A 153 -13.48 -26.86 -2.95
C ASP A 153 -13.96 -25.70 -3.85
N GLY A 154 -13.09 -24.74 -4.15
CA GLY A 154 -13.42 -23.64 -5.07
C GLY A 154 -12.73 -22.32 -4.76
N LEU A 155 -13.50 -21.24 -4.91
CA LEU A 155 -13.01 -19.87 -4.79
C LEU A 155 -13.90 -19.01 -3.90
N LEU A 156 -13.29 -18.08 -3.18
CA LEU A 156 -13.98 -16.90 -2.65
C LEU A 156 -13.62 -15.67 -3.48
N TYR A 157 -14.60 -14.82 -3.73
CA TYR A 157 -14.48 -13.65 -4.56
C TYR A 157 -14.46 -12.39 -3.70
N ALA A 158 -13.44 -11.55 -3.88
CA ALA A 158 -13.40 -10.23 -3.27
C ALA A 158 -14.52 -9.34 -3.84
N ASN A 159 -15.51 -9.03 -3.03
CA ASN A 159 -16.60 -8.13 -3.32
C ASN A 159 -16.34 -6.78 -2.67
N VAL A 160 -16.50 -5.71 -3.46
CA VAL A 160 -16.41 -4.34 -2.97
C VAL A 160 -17.82 -3.78 -2.84
N GLN A 161 -18.16 -3.23 -1.68
CA GLN A 161 -19.45 -2.60 -1.50
C GLN A 161 -19.42 -1.16 -2.05
N PRO A 162 -20.46 -0.72 -2.79
CA PRO A 162 -20.61 0.67 -3.16
C PRO A 162 -20.61 1.60 -1.96
N ALA A 163 -20.16 2.84 -2.16
CA ALA A 163 -20.21 3.85 -1.12
C ALA A 163 -21.67 4.08 -0.67
N PRO A 164 -21.94 4.18 0.64
CA PRO A 164 -23.29 4.49 1.12
C PRO A 164 -23.74 5.90 0.74
N ASP A 165 -22.78 6.82 0.57
CA ASP A 165 -23.00 8.21 0.17
C ASP A 165 -21.69 8.83 -0.38
N ALA A 166 -21.78 10.07 -0.89
CA ALA A 166 -20.65 10.78 -1.50
C ALA A 166 -19.55 11.22 -0.51
N SER A 167 -19.80 11.14 0.81
CA SER A 167 -18.82 11.49 1.85
C SER A 167 -17.94 10.32 2.26
N ALA A 168 -18.25 9.10 1.77
CA ALA A 168 -17.47 7.92 2.07
C ALA A 168 -16.00 8.09 1.64
N ASN A 169 -15.08 7.86 2.57
CA ASN A 169 -13.63 7.95 2.34
C ASN A 169 -12.96 6.58 2.16
N LYS A 170 -13.73 5.49 2.23
CA LYS A 170 -13.26 4.12 2.06
C LYS A 170 -14.39 3.20 1.60
N LEU A 171 -14.05 2.10 0.94
CA LEU A 171 -14.99 1.04 0.56
C LEU A 171 -14.61 -0.29 1.22
N SER A 172 -15.61 -1.02 1.71
CA SER A 172 -15.38 -2.33 2.33
C SER A 172 -15.06 -3.38 1.29
N VAL A 173 -14.22 -4.34 1.69
CA VAL A 173 -13.91 -5.53 0.91
C VAL A 173 -14.30 -6.76 1.73
N THR A 174 -15.11 -7.63 1.14
CA THR A 174 -15.48 -8.92 1.72
C THR A 174 -15.16 -10.04 0.74
N PHE A 175 -14.94 -11.24 1.22
CA PHE A 175 -14.83 -12.44 0.41
C PHE A 175 -16.13 -13.23 0.50
N ASN A 176 -16.72 -13.54 -0.66
CA ASN A 176 -18.02 -14.23 -0.74
C ASN A 176 -17.94 -15.41 -1.72
N THR A 177 -18.85 -16.37 -1.62
CA THR A 177 -18.98 -17.46 -2.60
C THR A 177 -19.56 -17.01 -3.95
N THR A 178 -20.07 -15.78 -4.02
CA THR A 178 -20.63 -15.19 -5.24
C THR A 178 -19.91 -13.87 -5.54
N LYS A 179 -19.36 -13.76 -6.75
CA LYS A 179 -18.76 -12.53 -7.29
C LYS A 179 -19.80 -11.41 -7.44
N ASN A 180 -19.44 -10.20 -7.05
CA ASN A 180 -20.16 -9.00 -7.46
C ASN A 180 -19.48 -8.33 -8.67
N ALA A 181 -20.19 -7.42 -9.33
CA ALA A 181 -19.67 -6.72 -10.50
C ALA A 181 -19.09 -5.32 -10.17
N TYR A 182 -18.93 -5.00 -8.88
CA TYR A 182 -18.60 -3.64 -8.47
C TYR A 182 -17.08 -3.42 -8.46
N GLY A 183 -16.59 -3.03 -9.63
CA GLY A 183 -15.21 -2.63 -9.86
C GLY A 183 -14.36 -3.76 -10.45
N THR A 184 -13.07 -3.49 -10.56
CA THR A 184 -12.11 -4.33 -11.26
C THR A 184 -10.80 -4.31 -10.51
N PHE A 185 -10.30 -5.50 -10.17
CA PHE A 185 -8.99 -5.73 -9.61
C PHE A 185 -7.96 -5.97 -10.72
N ALA A 186 -6.73 -5.51 -10.50
CA ALA A 186 -5.62 -5.77 -11.40
C ALA A 186 -4.31 -5.84 -10.61
N PHE A 187 -3.31 -6.53 -11.17
CA PHE A 187 -1.91 -6.36 -10.76
C PHE A 187 -1.25 -5.31 -11.63
N SER A 188 -0.52 -4.38 -11.01
CA SER A 188 0.36 -3.43 -11.70
C SER A 188 1.74 -3.50 -11.06
N GLY A 189 2.67 -4.18 -11.72
CA GLY A 189 3.87 -4.68 -11.05
C GLY A 189 3.45 -5.70 -9.99
N ASP A 190 3.84 -5.49 -8.74
CA ASP A 190 3.39 -6.34 -7.63
C ASP A 190 2.16 -5.81 -6.90
N ALA A 191 1.84 -4.53 -7.05
CA ALA A 191 0.73 -3.91 -6.35
C ALA A 191 -0.63 -4.44 -6.82
N VAL A 192 -1.50 -4.75 -5.86
CA VAL A 192 -2.93 -4.98 -6.10
C VAL A 192 -3.62 -3.62 -6.26
N GLN A 193 -4.32 -3.47 -7.38
CA GLN A 193 -5.11 -2.30 -7.70
C GLN A 193 -6.58 -2.63 -7.71
N TRP A 194 -7.40 -1.62 -7.42
CA TRP A 194 -8.83 -1.66 -7.64
C TRP A 194 -9.32 -0.38 -8.30
N SER A 195 -10.26 -0.49 -9.24
CA SER A 195 -10.88 0.65 -9.91
C SER A 195 -12.36 0.41 -10.17
N HIS A 196 -13.11 1.50 -10.36
CA HIS A 196 -14.48 1.48 -10.85
C HIS A 196 -14.67 2.71 -11.76
N PRO A 197 -15.39 2.61 -12.89
CA PRO A 197 -15.53 3.73 -13.85
C PRO A 197 -15.99 5.06 -13.21
N ASP A 198 -16.93 4.95 -12.27
CA ASP A 198 -17.55 6.09 -11.57
C ASP A 198 -16.84 6.50 -10.28
N VAL A 199 -15.81 5.75 -9.84
CA VAL A 199 -15.06 6.09 -8.61
C VAL A 199 -13.69 6.63 -8.99
N LYS A 200 -13.52 7.95 -8.89
CA LYS A 200 -12.24 8.60 -9.18
C LYS A 200 -11.30 8.48 -7.99
N ARG A 201 -10.11 7.93 -8.23
CA ARG A 201 -9.07 7.74 -7.21
C ARG A 201 -7.74 8.24 -7.77
N GLN A 202 -6.97 8.93 -6.93
CA GLN A 202 -5.64 9.41 -7.31
C GLN A 202 -4.61 8.27 -7.40
N ASN A 203 -4.81 7.22 -6.60
CA ASN A 203 -3.94 6.06 -6.54
C ASN A 203 -4.80 4.79 -6.46
N LEU A 204 -4.75 3.95 -7.50
CA LEU A 204 -5.51 2.70 -7.53
C LEU A 204 -4.98 1.62 -6.58
N SER A 205 -3.70 1.73 -6.18
CA SER A 205 -3.02 0.86 -5.23
C SER A 205 -3.14 1.35 -3.77
N ALA A 206 -3.96 2.37 -3.49
CA ALA A 206 -4.14 2.88 -2.14
C ALA A 206 -5.12 2.02 -1.33
N TRP A 207 -4.65 1.44 -0.23
CA TRP A 207 -5.46 0.64 0.69
C TRP A 207 -5.44 1.26 2.08
N LEU A 208 -6.44 0.90 2.88
CA LEU A 208 -6.46 1.20 4.30
C LEU A 208 -6.55 -0.11 5.07
N VAL A 209 -5.75 -0.23 6.13
CA VAL A 209 -5.96 -1.24 7.16
C VAL A 209 -6.45 -0.52 8.40
N CYS A 210 -7.66 -0.86 8.83
CA CYS A 210 -8.34 -0.21 9.93
C CYS A 210 -8.39 -1.11 11.18
N ALA A 211 -9.14 -0.66 12.20
CA ALA A 211 -9.45 -1.47 13.37
C ALA A 211 -9.84 -2.91 13.02
N ALA A 212 -9.44 -3.84 13.91
CA ALA A 212 -9.57 -5.28 13.70
C ALA A 212 -8.90 -5.81 12.42
N GLN A 213 -7.87 -5.11 11.93
CA GLN A 213 -7.09 -5.49 10.74
C GLN A 213 -7.90 -5.57 9.45
N THR A 214 -9.05 -4.90 9.42
CA THR A 214 -9.94 -4.90 8.26
C THR A 214 -9.32 -4.13 7.09
N LEU A 215 -9.33 -4.74 5.90
CA LEU A 215 -8.80 -4.16 4.68
C LEU A 215 -9.91 -3.42 3.92
N TRP A 216 -9.61 -2.19 3.51
CA TRP A 216 -10.51 -1.30 2.79
C TRP A 216 -9.80 -0.68 1.60
N ILE A 217 -10.56 -0.33 0.58
CA ILE A 217 -10.09 0.52 -0.50
C ILE A 217 -10.06 1.97 -0.01
N ASN A 218 -8.93 2.65 -0.18
CA ASN A 218 -8.83 4.07 0.15
C ASN A 218 -9.43 4.93 -0.97
N LEU A 219 -10.43 5.77 -0.65
CA LEU A 219 -10.96 6.77 -1.58
C LEU A 219 -10.34 8.17 -1.38
N GLY A 220 -9.63 8.38 -0.27
CA GLY A 220 -8.92 9.61 0.04
C GLY A 220 -7.54 9.71 -0.61
N ALA A 221 -6.79 10.73 -0.18
CA ALA A 221 -5.41 10.94 -0.58
C ALA A 221 -4.48 10.00 0.21
N TYR A 222 -3.68 9.19 -0.49
CA TYR A 222 -2.77 8.26 0.16
C TYR A 222 -1.72 8.97 1.03
N GLY A 223 -1.65 8.62 2.31
CA GLY A 223 -0.70 9.19 3.27
C GLY A 223 -1.04 10.62 3.73
N TYR A 224 -2.24 11.11 3.41
CA TYR A 224 -2.72 12.43 3.81
C TYR A 224 -4.16 12.35 4.29
N MET A 225 -4.44 12.91 5.48
CA MET A 225 -5.77 12.81 6.12
C MET A 225 -6.28 11.37 6.21
N THR A 226 -5.38 10.42 6.46
CA THR A 226 -5.72 9.02 6.73
C THR A 226 -6.82 8.96 7.80
N PRO A 227 -7.93 8.24 7.55
CA PRO A 227 -9.02 8.17 8.53
C PRO A 227 -8.52 7.69 9.90
N ALA A 228 -9.05 8.28 10.97
CA ALA A 228 -8.68 7.90 12.33
C ALA A 228 -8.91 6.39 12.57
N GLY A 229 -7.93 5.73 13.18
CA GLY A 229 -7.96 4.28 13.41
C GLY A 229 -7.65 3.43 12.17
N CYS A 230 -7.18 4.05 11.09
CA CYS A 230 -6.68 3.36 9.90
C CYS A 230 -5.23 3.76 9.59
N ALA A 231 -4.52 2.87 8.90
CA ALA A 231 -3.22 3.14 8.32
C ALA A 231 -3.29 2.99 6.80
N ASP A 232 -2.67 3.92 6.07
CA ASP A 232 -2.45 3.80 4.64
C ASP A 232 -1.51 2.64 4.32
N GLN A 233 -1.88 1.86 3.31
CA GLN A 233 -1.15 0.67 2.91
C GLN A 233 -1.11 0.52 1.40
N THR A 234 -0.03 -0.09 0.94
CA THR A 234 0.01 -0.76 -0.36
C THR A 234 0.08 -2.25 -0.08
N ILE A 235 -0.64 -3.05 -0.86
CA ILE A 235 -0.61 -4.50 -0.75
C ILE A 235 -0.10 -5.08 -2.05
N ASP A 236 0.86 -5.98 -1.93
CA ASP A 236 1.61 -6.51 -3.05
C ASP A 236 1.48 -8.02 -3.09
N ARG A 237 1.42 -8.57 -4.31
CA ARG A 237 1.61 -10.00 -4.52
C ARG A 237 3.05 -10.36 -4.16
N TYR A 238 3.21 -11.54 -3.61
CA TYR A 238 4.48 -12.10 -3.20
C TYR A 238 4.52 -13.58 -3.57
N GLN A 239 5.60 -13.97 -4.21
CA GLN A 239 5.95 -15.35 -4.54
C GLN A 239 7.37 -15.58 -4.04
N THR A 240 7.60 -16.64 -3.27
CA THR A 240 8.96 -17.11 -3.00
C THR A 240 9.50 -17.70 -4.29
N HIS A 241 10.60 -17.15 -4.80
CA HIS A 241 11.37 -17.81 -5.85
C HIS A 241 12.04 -19.03 -5.18
N GLU A 242 11.58 -20.23 -5.52
CA GLU A 242 12.35 -21.45 -5.31
C GLU A 242 13.45 -21.56 -6.36
#